data_AF-A0A418VDJ3-F1
#
_entry.id   AF-A0A418VDJ3-F1
#
_cell.length_a   1.000
_cell.length_b   1.000
_cell.length_c   1.000
_cell.angle_alpha   90.00
_cell.angle_beta   90.00
_cell.angle_gamma   90.00
#
_symmetry.space_group_name_H-M   'P 1'
#
loop_
_entity.id
_entity.type
_entity.pdbx_description
1 polymer ?
#
loop_
_entity_poly.entity_id
_entity_poly.type
_entity_poly.pdbx_seq_one_letter_code
_entity_poly.pdbx_strand_id
1 'polypeptide(L)'
;MTQSPFKQSPVKRLTHATMEKYENVWFGIATAMSVLLAVAVFASFVSGTVPRLEGEGGAGHHLQGVVNGRVDPRNLAGTPFSKPGVVDNADGTQTVFVVARAFAFDPGTIRVKAGVPVTFHITSGDVLHGYYVEKTNINVSVIPGQVSSFTTTFKTPGPLNIVCDEYCGTGHHNMLNKIIVEAPSHEAPHPARRRQPVTVSPPYDTPAPQRTLEPDAYRARVAPPSGRRVPGQPQEGHAVLRGHRLHRAVHRRAARPAPGL
;
A
#
# COMPACT_ATOMS: atom_id res chain seq x y z
N MET A 1 -60.18 16.72 -27.54
CA MET A 1 -59.05 16.05 -28.22
C MET A 1 -58.28 17.10 -29.00
N THR A 2 -57.28 17.72 -28.37
CA THR A 2 -56.44 18.78 -28.96
C THR A 2 -55.29 18.13 -29.73
N GLN A 3 -55.29 18.29 -31.07
CA GLN A 3 -54.18 17.84 -31.90
C GLN A 3 -52.95 18.72 -31.67
N SER A 4 -51.77 18.09 -31.57
CA SER A 4 -50.49 18.75 -31.31
C SER A 4 -50.09 19.70 -32.46
N PRO A 5 -49.59 20.92 -32.19
CA PRO A 5 -49.34 21.97 -33.20
C PRO A 5 -48.06 21.76 -34.05
N PHE A 6 -47.33 20.65 -33.89
CA PHE A 6 -46.08 20.43 -34.63
C PHE A 6 -46.33 19.69 -35.96
N LYS A 7 -46.60 20.45 -37.02
CA LYS A 7 -46.60 19.95 -38.41
C LYS A 7 -45.15 19.70 -38.83
N GLN A 8 -44.67 18.46 -38.70
CA GLN A 8 -43.33 18.08 -39.16
C GLN A 8 -43.22 18.33 -40.68
N SER A 9 -42.21 19.06 -41.11
CA SER A 9 -41.91 19.28 -42.52
C SER A 9 -41.47 17.98 -43.19
N PRO A 10 -41.79 17.77 -44.49
CA PRO A 10 -41.45 16.53 -45.17
C PRO A 10 -39.93 16.38 -45.28
N VAL A 11 -39.37 15.44 -44.53
CA VAL A 11 -37.94 15.10 -44.57
C VAL A 11 -37.68 14.34 -45.88
N LYS A 12 -36.71 14.81 -46.67
CA LYS A 12 -36.26 14.11 -47.88
C LYS A 12 -35.73 12.73 -47.48
N ARG A 13 -36.46 11.66 -47.81
CA ARG A 13 -35.99 10.29 -47.57
C ARG A 13 -34.79 10.01 -48.47
N LEU A 14 -33.69 9.56 -47.86
CA LEU A 14 -32.55 9.05 -48.61
C LEU A 14 -32.98 7.77 -49.34
N THR A 15 -32.44 7.55 -50.54
CA THR A 15 -32.65 6.29 -51.25
C THR A 15 -31.87 5.17 -50.56
N HIS A 16 -32.30 3.92 -50.72
CA HIS A 16 -31.61 2.76 -50.17
C HIS A 16 -30.12 2.75 -50.55
N ALA A 17 -29.81 3.01 -51.82
CA ALA A 17 -28.44 3.06 -52.34
C ALA A 17 -27.59 4.17 -51.71
N THR A 18 -28.19 5.27 -51.25
CA THR A 18 -27.47 6.32 -50.52
C THR A 18 -27.23 5.89 -49.07
N MET A 19 -28.21 5.27 -48.40
CA MET A 19 -28.05 4.78 -47.03
C MET A 19 -26.96 3.70 -46.93
N GLU A 20 -26.95 2.75 -47.87
CA GLU A 20 -25.96 1.67 -47.92
C GLU A 20 -24.51 2.18 -48.00
N LYS A 21 -24.27 3.27 -48.75
CA LYS A 21 -22.92 3.89 -48.81
C LYS A 21 -22.50 4.47 -47.46
N TYR A 22 -23.39 5.18 -46.77
CA TYR A 22 -23.09 5.73 -45.45
C TYR A 22 -22.93 4.64 -44.40
N GLU A 23 -23.73 3.58 -44.47
CA GLU A 23 -23.64 2.41 -43.59
C GLU A 23 -22.30 1.68 -43.76
N ASN A 24 -21.86 1.44 -45.00
CA ASN A 24 -20.55 0.82 -45.25
C ASN A 24 -19.38 1.69 -44.77
N VAL A 25 -19.45 3.02 -44.97
CA VAL A 25 -18.45 3.95 -44.43
C VAL A 25 -18.45 3.94 -42.90
N TRP A 26 -19.63 3.95 -42.28
CA TRP A 26 -19.78 3.87 -40.83
C TRP A 26 -19.19 2.57 -40.27
N PHE A 27 -19.50 1.42 -40.87
CA PHE A 27 -18.90 0.14 -40.48
C PHE A 27 -17.39 0.12 -40.68
N GLY A 28 -16.88 0.72 -41.76
CA GLY A 28 -15.44 0.88 -41.97
C GLY A 28 -14.78 1.67 -40.85
N ILE A 29 -15.35 2.82 -40.47
CA ILE A 29 -14.85 3.66 -39.37
C ILE A 29 -14.95 2.91 -38.03
N ALA A 30 -16.10 2.31 -37.72
CA ALA A 30 -16.32 1.58 -36.48
C ALA A 30 -15.35 0.40 -36.34
N THR A 31 -15.08 -0.32 -37.44
CA THR A 31 -14.12 -1.42 -37.48
C THR A 31 -12.70 -0.89 -37.25
N ALA A 32 -12.30 0.20 -37.92
CA ALA A 32 -10.98 0.80 -37.73
C ALA A 32 -10.77 1.28 -36.28
N MET A 33 -11.77 1.92 -35.67
CA MET A 33 -11.73 2.32 -34.26
C MET A 33 -11.64 1.11 -33.33
N SER A 34 -12.38 0.04 -33.61
CA SER A 34 -12.37 -1.19 -32.82
C SER A 34 -11.00 -1.89 -32.89
N VAL A 35 -10.39 -1.96 -34.07
CA VAL A 35 -9.04 -2.52 -34.26
C VAL A 35 -8.00 -1.68 -33.51
N LEU A 36 -8.07 -0.35 -33.61
CA LEU A 36 -7.17 0.54 -32.88
C LEU A 36 -7.27 0.35 -31.36
N LEU A 37 -8.50 0.23 -30.84
CA LEU A 37 -8.73 -0.07 -29.42
C LEU A 37 -8.16 -1.44 -29.04
N ALA A 38 -8.39 -2.47 -29.85
CA ALA A 38 -7.86 -3.81 -29.61
C ALA A 38 -6.32 -3.82 -29.56
N VAL A 39 -5.65 -3.09 -30.47
CA VAL A 39 -4.20 -2.94 -30.46
C VAL A 39 -3.71 -2.25 -29.19
N ALA A 40 -4.39 -1.18 -28.74
CA ALA A 40 -4.03 -0.48 -27.50
C ALA A 40 -4.22 -1.37 -26.24
N VAL A 41 -5.29 -2.15 -26.20
CA VAL A 41 -5.54 -3.13 -25.13
C VAL A 41 -4.45 -4.20 -25.13
N PHE A 42 -4.12 -4.77 -26.29
CA PHE A 42 -3.05 -5.77 -26.40
C PHE A 42 -1.69 -5.20 -25.96
N ALA A 43 -1.35 -3.98 -26.36
CA ALA A 43 -0.14 -3.30 -25.93
C ALA A 43 -0.07 -3.12 -24.39
N SER A 44 -1.20 -2.90 -23.73
CA SER A 44 -1.29 -2.82 -22.27
C SER A 44 -1.00 -4.15 -21.58
N PHE A 45 -1.52 -5.27 -22.10
CA PHE A 45 -1.21 -6.62 -21.59
C PHE A 45 0.28 -6.97 -21.73
N VAL A 46 0.91 -6.53 -22.83
CA VAL A 46 2.35 -6.75 -23.07
C VAL A 46 3.20 -5.87 -22.14
N SER A 47 2.76 -4.64 -21.90
CA SER A 47 3.48 -3.65 -21.08
C SER A 47 3.35 -3.87 -19.57
N GLY A 48 2.53 -4.83 -19.12
CA GLY A 48 2.37 -5.18 -17.70
C GLY A 48 1.67 -4.09 -16.87
N THR A 49 0.84 -3.26 -17.51
CA THR A 49 0.10 -2.19 -16.81
C THR A 49 -1.01 -2.75 -15.92
N VAL A 50 -1.55 -3.91 -16.27
CA VAL A 50 -2.50 -4.66 -15.45
C VAL A 50 -1.77 -5.79 -14.70
N PRO A 51 -2.04 -6.00 -13.40
CA PRO A 51 -1.53 -7.16 -12.69
C PRO A 51 -1.96 -8.44 -13.42
N ARG A 52 -1.02 -9.31 -13.79
CA ARG A 52 -1.38 -10.63 -14.30
C ARG A 52 -1.86 -11.47 -13.12
N LEU A 53 -3.04 -12.06 -13.26
CA LEU A 53 -3.49 -13.08 -12.35
C LEU A 53 -2.69 -14.36 -12.64
N GLU A 54 -1.59 -14.56 -11.90
CA GLU A 54 -0.84 -15.82 -11.91
C GLU A 54 -1.67 -16.91 -11.20
N GLY A 55 -2.67 -17.47 -11.87
CA GLY A 55 -3.56 -18.44 -11.21
C GLY A 55 -4.45 -19.30 -12.09
N GLU A 56 -4.77 -18.87 -13.31
CA GLU A 56 -5.68 -19.62 -14.19
C GLU A 56 -4.98 -20.63 -15.13
N GLY A 57 -3.65 -20.78 -15.05
CA GLY A 57 -2.88 -21.54 -16.05
C GLY A 57 -1.73 -22.42 -15.52
N GLY A 58 -1.70 -22.79 -14.24
CA GLY A 58 -0.74 -23.78 -13.74
C GLY A 58 0.72 -23.31 -13.56
N ALA A 59 1.00 -22.02 -13.74
CA ALA A 59 2.32 -21.42 -13.50
C ALA A 59 2.42 -20.66 -12.15
N GLY A 60 1.52 -20.94 -11.21
CA GLY A 60 1.55 -20.35 -9.88
C GLY A 60 2.60 -21.02 -8.98
N HIS A 61 3.17 -20.25 -8.06
CA HIS A 61 3.99 -20.80 -6.97
C HIS A 61 3.23 -21.94 -6.28
N HIS A 62 3.88 -23.10 -6.11
CA HIS A 62 3.27 -24.22 -5.40
C HIS A 62 3.05 -23.81 -3.94
N LEU A 63 1.79 -23.55 -3.57
CA LEU A 63 1.42 -23.27 -2.20
C LEU A 63 1.02 -24.57 -1.52
N GLN A 64 1.52 -24.81 -0.31
CA GLN A 64 1.18 -26.00 0.45
C GLN A 64 -0.34 -26.06 0.70
N GLY A 65 -0.95 -27.21 0.39
CA GLY A 65 -2.40 -27.41 0.52
C GLY A 65 -3.24 -26.70 -0.55
N VAL A 66 -2.62 -26.08 -1.56
CA VAL A 66 -3.30 -25.53 -2.73
C VAL A 66 -2.99 -26.40 -3.94
N VAL A 67 -4.02 -26.98 -4.55
CA VAL A 67 -3.88 -27.85 -5.72
C VAL A 67 -4.50 -27.15 -6.91
N ASN A 68 -3.72 -26.87 -7.96
CA ASN A 68 -4.18 -26.15 -9.15
C ASN A 68 -4.88 -24.82 -8.82
N GLY A 69 -4.34 -24.07 -7.85
CA GLY A 69 -4.94 -22.81 -7.39
C GLY A 69 -6.23 -22.96 -6.58
N ARG A 70 -6.61 -24.18 -6.18
CA ARG A 70 -7.82 -24.45 -5.38
C ARG A 70 -7.48 -24.77 -3.94
N VAL A 71 -8.36 -24.36 -3.03
CA VAL A 71 -8.28 -24.58 -1.59
C VAL A 71 -9.67 -24.92 -1.04
N ASP A 72 -9.78 -25.62 0.09
CA ASP A 72 -11.09 -25.78 0.75
C ASP A 72 -11.42 -24.50 1.54
N PRO A 73 -12.47 -23.74 1.15
CA PRO A 73 -12.81 -22.48 1.85
C PRO A 73 -13.23 -22.70 3.31
N ARG A 74 -13.72 -23.90 3.66
CA ARG A 74 -14.16 -24.23 5.01
C ARG A 74 -13.01 -24.71 5.91
N ASN A 75 -11.90 -25.14 5.31
CA ASN A 75 -10.75 -25.64 6.04
C ASN A 75 -9.43 -25.13 5.43
N LEU A 76 -9.01 -23.97 5.92
CA LEU A 76 -7.72 -23.38 5.57
C LEU A 76 -6.56 -23.90 6.44
N ALA A 77 -6.83 -24.83 7.35
CA ALA A 77 -5.78 -25.42 8.19
C ALA A 77 -4.76 -26.18 7.32
N GLY A 78 -3.47 -26.08 7.65
CA GLY A 78 -2.41 -26.70 6.86
C GLY A 78 -2.06 -25.95 5.56
N THR A 79 -2.70 -24.82 5.29
CA THR A 79 -2.33 -23.89 4.20
C THR A 79 -1.66 -22.63 4.77
N PRO A 80 -0.93 -21.85 3.94
CA PRO A 80 -0.43 -20.54 4.34
C PRO A 80 -1.52 -19.57 4.84
N PHE A 81 -2.78 -19.76 4.41
CA PHE A 81 -3.92 -18.96 4.84
C PHE A 81 -4.37 -19.23 6.28
N SER A 82 -3.79 -20.22 6.95
CA SER A 82 -4.01 -20.43 8.40
C SER A 82 -3.34 -19.35 9.26
N LYS A 83 -2.34 -18.65 8.72
CA LYS A 83 -1.67 -17.49 9.35
C LYS A 83 -1.53 -16.36 8.32
N PRO A 84 -2.62 -15.66 7.99
CA PRO A 84 -2.58 -14.55 7.03
C PRO A 84 -1.60 -13.47 7.49
N GLY A 85 -0.95 -12.81 6.55
CA GLY A 85 0.11 -11.87 6.86
C GLY A 85 1.08 -11.64 5.72
N VAL A 86 2.10 -10.84 6.02
CA VAL A 86 3.21 -10.55 5.12
C VAL A 86 4.39 -11.43 5.50
N VAL A 87 4.97 -12.10 4.51
CA VAL A 87 6.17 -12.92 4.63
C VAL A 87 7.26 -12.27 3.79
N ASP A 88 8.39 -11.93 4.43
CA ASP A 88 9.60 -11.52 3.72
C ASP A 88 10.32 -12.77 3.21
N ASN A 89 10.53 -12.86 1.90
CA ASN A 89 11.21 -13.98 1.26
C ASN A 89 12.74 -13.77 1.29
N ALA A 90 13.50 -14.87 1.22
CA ALA A 90 14.97 -14.83 1.25
C ALA A 90 15.59 -14.13 0.04
N ASP A 91 14.85 -14.02 -1.08
CA ASP A 91 15.25 -13.30 -2.29
C ASP A 91 15.01 -11.78 -2.20
N GLY A 92 14.47 -11.29 -1.08
CA GLY A 92 14.14 -9.89 -0.85
C GLY A 92 12.76 -9.45 -1.36
N THR A 93 11.98 -10.35 -1.96
CA THR A 93 10.58 -10.10 -2.32
C THR A 93 9.65 -10.28 -1.11
N GLN A 94 8.39 -9.87 -1.26
CA GLN A 94 7.38 -10.08 -0.21
C GLN A 94 6.21 -10.91 -0.75
N THR A 95 5.74 -11.85 0.06
CA THR A 95 4.51 -12.60 -0.21
C THR A 95 3.45 -12.23 0.82
N VAL A 96 2.25 -11.92 0.37
CA VAL A 96 1.14 -11.51 1.24
C VAL A 96 0.00 -12.52 1.12
N PHE A 97 -0.36 -13.14 2.23
CA PHE A 97 -1.52 -14.02 2.33
C PHE A 97 -2.68 -13.26 2.96
N VAL A 98 -3.80 -13.20 2.25
CA VAL A 98 -5.03 -12.52 2.71
C VAL A 98 -6.21 -13.47 2.65
N VAL A 99 -7.04 -13.44 3.68
CA VAL A 99 -8.33 -14.16 3.69
C VAL A 99 -9.47 -13.15 3.84
N ALA A 100 -10.39 -13.17 2.89
CA ALA A 100 -11.64 -12.42 2.96
C ALA A 100 -12.73 -13.24 3.65
N ARG A 101 -13.46 -12.61 4.57
CA ARG A 101 -14.68 -13.15 5.19
C ARG A 101 -15.70 -12.03 5.36
N ALA A 102 -16.98 -12.31 5.39
CA ALA A 102 -18.01 -11.33 5.74
C ALA A 102 -17.78 -10.83 7.19
N PHE A 103 -17.39 -9.56 7.45
CA PHE A 103 -17.16 -8.42 6.54
C PHE A 103 -15.80 -7.75 6.81
N ALA A 104 -14.73 -8.55 6.82
CA ALA A 104 -13.37 -8.12 7.08
C ALA A 104 -12.36 -8.90 6.23
N PHE A 105 -11.21 -8.28 6.04
CA PHE A 105 -10.04 -8.94 5.50
C PHE A 105 -9.05 -9.24 6.63
N ASP A 106 -8.41 -10.40 6.56
CA ASP A 106 -7.37 -10.82 7.49
C ASP A 106 -6.05 -10.99 6.72
N PRO A 107 -4.98 -10.24 7.03
CA PRO A 107 -4.92 -9.20 8.06
C PRO A 107 -5.66 -7.93 7.65
N GLY A 108 -6.18 -7.19 8.64
CA GLY A 108 -6.89 -5.91 8.42
C GLY A 108 -5.97 -4.71 8.14
N THR A 109 -4.66 -4.92 8.16
CA THR A 109 -3.66 -3.96 7.66
C THR A 109 -2.44 -4.72 7.17
N ILE A 110 -1.98 -4.38 5.98
CA ILE A 110 -0.84 -5.00 5.30
C ILE A 110 0.30 -3.98 5.23
N ARG A 111 1.54 -4.37 5.52
CA ARG A 111 2.72 -3.50 5.43
C ARG A 111 3.68 -4.06 4.38
N VAL A 112 3.99 -3.27 3.36
CA VAL A 112 4.86 -3.68 2.25
C VAL A 112 5.89 -2.61 1.96
N LYS A 113 7.02 -2.98 1.37
CA LYS A 113 8.13 -2.07 1.07
C LYS A 113 7.97 -1.44 -0.30
N ALA A 114 8.17 -0.13 -0.41
CA ALA A 114 8.19 0.56 -1.70
C ALA A 114 9.32 0.01 -2.59
N GLY A 115 9.03 -0.19 -3.87
CA GLY A 115 10.00 -0.67 -4.87
C GLY A 115 10.33 -2.17 -4.80
N VAL A 116 9.73 -2.92 -3.87
CA VAL A 116 9.90 -4.37 -3.75
C VAL A 116 8.76 -5.09 -4.47
N PRO A 117 9.02 -6.14 -5.27
CA PRO A 117 7.96 -7.00 -5.81
C PRO A 117 7.18 -7.68 -4.68
N VAL A 118 5.86 -7.54 -4.73
CA VAL A 118 4.93 -8.12 -3.76
C VAL A 118 3.99 -9.07 -4.49
N THR A 119 4.00 -10.35 -4.11
CA THR A 119 3.06 -11.36 -4.59
C THR A 119 1.93 -11.52 -3.59
N PHE A 120 0.71 -11.21 -4.00
CA PHE A 120 -0.49 -11.42 -3.21
C PHE A 120 -1.07 -12.79 -3.52
N HIS A 121 -1.51 -13.49 -2.48
CA HIS A 121 -2.36 -14.66 -2.54
C HIS A 121 -3.59 -14.38 -1.69
N ILE A 122 -4.76 -14.35 -2.32
CA ILE A 122 -6.01 -13.95 -1.68
C ILE A 122 -7.04 -15.05 -1.89
N THR A 123 -7.71 -15.47 -0.83
CA THR A 123 -8.82 -16.43 -0.91
C THR A 123 -9.99 -15.99 -0.05
N SER A 124 -11.15 -16.59 -0.26
CA SER A 124 -12.35 -16.36 0.56
C SER A 124 -12.65 -17.58 1.42
N GLY A 125 -12.96 -17.32 2.69
CA GLY A 125 -13.43 -18.34 3.63
C GLY A 125 -14.95 -18.54 3.64
N ASP A 126 -15.72 -17.77 2.86
CA ASP A 126 -17.18 -17.84 2.85
C ASP A 126 -17.82 -17.59 1.47
N VAL A 127 -18.01 -16.33 1.06
CA VAL A 127 -18.72 -15.89 -0.15
C VAL A 127 -17.78 -15.15 -1.10
N LEU A 128 -18.29 -14.78 -2.28
CA LEU A 128 -17.54 -13.95 -3.22
C LEU A 128 -17.28 -12.56 -2.60
N HIS A 129 -16.04 -12.09 -2.70
CA HIS A 129 -15.66 -10.73 -2.33
C HIS A 129 -14.87 -10.06 -3.46
N GLY A 130 -14.81 -8.74 -3.40
CA GLY A 130 -13.94 -7.93 -4.23
C GLY A 130 -12.68 -7.52 -3.46
N TYR A 131 -11.56 -7.40 -4.15
CA TYR A 131 -10.33 -6.85 -3.59
C TYR A 131 -9.81 -5.74 -4.50
N TYR A 132 -10.35 -4.55 -4.30
CA TYR A 132 -9.99 -3.34 -5.03
C TYR A 132 -9.05 -2.48 -4.19
N VAL A 133 -7.85 -2.18 -4.71
CA VAL A 133 -6.90 -1.27 -4.06
C VAL A 133 -6.95 0.08 -4.77
N GLU A 134 -7.37 1.12 -4.03
CA GLU A 134 -7.50 2.47 -4.56
C GLU A 134 -6.19 2.99 -5.17
N LYS A 135 -6.29 3.76 -6.26
CA LYS A 135 -5.15 4.39 -6.96
C LYS A 135 -4.17 3.39 -7.58
N THR A 136 -4.60 2.15 -7.78
CA THR A 136 -3.85 1.12 -8.50
C THR A 136 -4.74 0.42 -9.52
N ASN A 137 -4.16 -0.45 -10.33
CA ASN A 137 -4.90 -1.34 -11.24
C ASN A 137 -5.25 -2.68 -10.60
N ILE A 138 -5.09 -2.81 -9.27
CA ILE A 138 -5.43 -4.04 -8.54
C ILE A 138 -6.94 -4.01 -8.31
N ASN A 139 -7.64 -4.82 -9.10
CA ASN A 139 -9.04 -5.16 -8.90
C ASN A 139 -9.17 -6.65 -9.21
N VAL A 140 -9.39 -7.47 -8.18
CA VAL A 140 -9.47 -8.92 -8.34
C VAL A 140 -10.67 -9.48 -7.59
N SER A 141 -11.38 -10.42 -8.22
CA SER A 141 -12.42 -11.19 -7.56
C SER A 141 -11.82 -12.26 -6.64
N VAL A 142 -12.39 -12.41 -5.46
CA VAL A 142 -11.94 -13.38 -4.44
C VAL A 142 -13.00 -14.46 -4.29
N ILE A 143 -12.83 -15.53 -5.06
CA ILE A 143 -13.81 -16.62 -5.18
C ILE A 143 -13.55 -17.67 -4.08
N PRO A 144 -14.57 -18.11 -3.32
CA PRO A 144 -14.43 -19.20 -2.37
C PRO A 144 -13.88 -20.47 -3.01
N GLY A 145 -12.83 -21.00 -2.41
CA GLY A 145 -12.16 -22.22 -2.85
C GLY A 145 -11.21 -22.06 -4.04
N GLN A 146 -10.93 -20.82 -4.44
CA GLN A 146 -9.84 -20.46 -5.35
C GLN A 146 -8.88 -19.49 -4.67
N VAL A 147 -7.63 -19.51 -5.12
CA VAL A 147 -6.60 -18.56 -4.70
C VAL A 147 -6.31 -17.61 -5.85
N SER A 148 -6.75 -16.37 -5.71
CA SER A 148 -6.40 -15.29 -6.62
C SER A 148 -4.97 -14.84 -6.31
N SER A 149 -4.05 -15.02 -7.25
CA SER A 149 -2.65 -14.64 -7.07
C SER A 149 -2.21 -13.65 -8.13
N PHE A 150 -1.45 -12.63 -7.73
CA PHE A 150 -0.88 -11.65 -8.64
C PHE A 150 0.34 -10.99 -8.02
N THR A 151 1.26 -10.51 -8.87
CA THR A 151 2.45 -9.77 -8.42
C THR A 151 2.36 -8.31 -8.84
N THR A 152 2.74 -7.42 -7.93
CA THR A 152 2.74 -5.96 -8.16
C THR A 152 3.88 -5.29 -7.41
N THR A 153 4.24 -4.08 -7.80
CA THR A 153 5.26 -3.27 -7.13
C THR A 153 4.73 -1.88 -6.84
N PHE A 154 4.64 -1.54 -5.56
CA PHE A 154 4.21 -0.21 -5.12
C PHE A 154 5.38 0.77 -5.19
N LYS A 155 5.26 1.80 -6.02
CA LYS A 155 6.35 2.77 -6.24
C LYS A 155 6.34 3.92 -5.22
N THR A 156 5.15 4.32 -4.78
CA THR A 156 4.96 5.50 -3.93
C THR A 156 4.65 5.07 -2.50
N PRO A 157 5.45 5.48 -1.50
CA PRO A 157 5.15 5.24 -0.09
C PRO A 157 3.85 5.92 0.33
N GLY A 158 3.16 5.33 1.30
CA GLY A 158 1.95 5.87 1.88
C GLY A 158 0.82 4.85 2.04
N PRO A 159 -0.30 5.27 2.61
CA PRO A 159 -1.47 4.42 2.79
C PRO A 159 -2.28 4.30 1.49
N LEU A 160 -2.71 3.08 1.18
CA LEU A 160 -3.70 2.74 0.16
C LEU A 160 -4.87 2.03 0.84
N ASN A 161 -6.10 2.41 0.50
CA ASN A 161 -7.27 1.73 1.01
C ASN A 161 -7.64 0.57 0.10
N ILE A 162 -8.19 -0.47 0.71
CA ILE A 162 -8.80 -1.61 0.03
C ILE A 162 -10.30 -1.55 0.32
N VAL A 163 -11.09 -1.75 -0.72
CA VAL A 163 -12.56 -1.80 -0.67
C VAL A 163 -13.02 -3.13 -1.24
N CYS A 164 -14.04 -3.72 -0.62
CA CYS A 164 -14.80 -4.80 -1.24
C CYS A 164 -15.78 -4.19 -2.24
N ASP A 165 -15.58 -4.41 -3.54
CA ASP A 165 -16.42 -3.88 -4.63
C ASP A 165 -17.42 -4.91 -5.19
N GLU A 166 -17.45 -6.12 -4.64
CA GLU A 166 -18.40 -7.19 -4.98
C GLU A 166 -19.36 -7.43 -3.83
N TYR A 167 -20.66 -7.53 -4.12
CA TYR A 167 -21.68 -7.60 -3.07
C TYR A 167 -21.57 -8.91 -2.27
N CYS A 168 -21.21 -8.79 -0.99
CA CYS A 168 -20.96 -9.93 -0.10
C CYS A 168 -21.92 -10.02 1.10
N GLY A 169 -22.96 -9.19 1.16
CA GLY A 169 -23.99 -9.20 2.20
C GLY A 169 -24.21 -7.84 2.89
N THR A 170 -24.87 -7.85 4.05
CA THR A 170 -25.36 -6.64 4.73
C THR A 170 -24.27 -5.68 5.22
N GLY A 171 -23.08 -6.18 5.55
CA GLY A 171 -21.93 -5.38 5.97
C GLY A 171 -21.00 -4.96 4.83
N HIS A 172 -21.34 -5.27 3.57
CA HIS A 172 -20.50 -5.02 2.39
C HIS A 172 -19.91 -3.60 2.34
N HIS A 173 -20.74 -2.58 2.57
CA HIS A 173 -20.35 -1.16 2.53
C HIS A 173 -19.28 -0.75 3.56
N ASN A 174 -19.09 -1.53 4.63
CA ASN A 174 -18.08 -1.26 5.67
C ASN A 174 -16.88 -2.21 5.59
N MET A 175 -16.82 -3.07 4.56
CA MET A 175 -15.73 -4.04 4.40
C MET A 175 -14.50 -3.35 3.78
N LEU A 176 -13.59 -2.91 4.66
CA LEU A 176 -12.40 -2.13 4.31
C LEU A 176 -11.12 -2.81 4.82
N ASN A 177 -10.00 -2.55 4.15
CA ASN A 177 -8.65 -2.90 4.58
C ASN A 177 -7.67 -1.80 4.14
N LYS A 178 -6.41 -1.88 4.56
CA LYS A 178 -5.38 -0.90 4.28
C LYS A 178 -4.04 -1.54 3.96
N ILE A 179 -3.37 -1.05 2.92
CA ILE A 179 -1.97 -1.33 2.64
C ILE A 179 -1.16 -0.09 3.04
N ILE A 180 -0.15 -0.29 3.86
CA ILE A 180 0.85 0.73 4.21
C ILE A 180 2.10 0.41 3.42
N VAL A 181 2.39 1.23 2.41
CA VAL A 181 3.62 1.16 1.66
C VAL A 181 4.69 1.93 2.42
N GLU A 182 5.62 1.20 3.02
CA GLU A 182 6.72 1.74 3.80
C GLU A 182 7.80 2.29 2.88
N ALA A 183 8.36 3.45 3.24
CA ALA A 183 9.49 4.01 2.53
C ALA A 183 10.68 3.05 2.61
N PRO A 184 11.56 3.01 1.58
CA PRO A 184 12.78 2.24 1.67
C PRO A 184 13.57 2.74 2.89
N SER A 185 13.92 1.85 3.81
CA SER A 185 14.78 2.23 4.92
C SER A 185 16.11 2.72 4.33
N HIS A 186 16.51 3.95 4.62
CA HIS A 186 17.83 4.50 4.27
C HIS A 186 18.99 3.73 4.93
N GLU A 187 18.70 2.75 5.79
CA GLU A 187 19.66 1.73 6.18
C GLU A 187 19.86 0.78 4.99
N ALA A 188 20.79 1.16 4.10
CA ALA A 188 21.50 0.17 3.30
C ALA A 188 21.92 -0.98 4.22
N PRO A 189 21.96 -2.25 3.77
CA PRO A 189 22.53 -3.33 4.57
C PRO A 189 23.88 -2.86 5.09
N HIS A 190 23.96 -2.53 6.39
CA HIS A 190 25.19 -2.10 7.00
C HIS A 190 26.14 -3.26 6.73
N PRO A 191 27.20 -3.09 5.91
CA PRO A 191 28.08 -4.21 5.59
C PRO A 191 28.52 -4.73 6.94
N ALA A 192 28.13 -5.98 7.24
CA ALA A 192 28.25 -6.59 8.56
C ALA A 192 29.56 -6.11 9.13
N ARG A 193 29.50 -5.19 10.11
CA ARG A 193 30.68 -4.48 10.60
C ARG A 193 31.60 -5.60 11.01
N ARG A 194 32.60 -5.90 10.15
CA ARG A 194 33.49 -7.04 10.34
C ARG A 194 33.98 -6.81 11.74
N ARG A 195 33.59 -7.68 12.68
CA ARG A 195 34.08 -7.58 14.05
C ARG A 195 35.57 -7.66 13.86
N GLN A 196 36.26 -6.53 13.95
CA GLN A 196 37.69 -6.55 14.08
C GLN A 196 37.91 -7.43 15.30
N PRO A 197 38.72 -8.49 15.19
CA PRO A 197 39.13 -9.22 16.37
C PRO A 197 39.61 -8.16 17.36
N VAL A 198 38.95 -8.09 18.52
CA VAL A 198 39.52 -7.34 19.63
C VAL A 198 40.82 -8.07 19.92
N THR A 199 41.93 -7.53 19.44
CA THR A 199 43.25 -7.98 19.87
C THR A 199 43.29 -7.68 21.35
N VAL A 200 43.10 -8.70 22.17
CA VAL A 200 43.41 -8.62 23.59
C VAL A 200 44.91 -8.36 23.65
N SER A 201 45.28 -7.12 23.95
CA SER A 201 46.66 -6.79 24.26
C SER A 201 47.12 -7.73 25.39
N PRO A 202 48.34 -8.31 25.30
CA PRO A 202 48.85 -9.15 26.36
C PRO A 202 48.91 -8.36 27.68
N PRO A 203 48.76 -9.03 28.84
CA PRO A 203 48.91 -8.37 30.13
C PRO A 203 50.31 -7.75 30.22
N TYR A 204 50.37 -6.46 30.57
CA TYR A 204 51.59 -5.73 30.81
C TYR A 204 52.24 -6.21 32.12
N ASP A 205 53.07 -7.25 32.06
CA ASP A 205 54.06 -7.56 33.08
C ASP A 205 55.47 -7.38 32.49
N THR A 206 55.79 -6.16 32.09
CA THR A 206 57.19 -5.76 31.88
C THR A 206 57.37 -4.32 32.36
N PRO A 207 58.19 -4.06 33.38
CA PRO A 207 58.49 -2.70 33.79
C PRO A 207 59.17 -1.96 32.63
N ALA A 208 58.68 -0.76 32.33
CA ALA A 208 59.31 0.11 31.34
C ALA A 208 60.76 0.45 31.76
N PRO A 209 61.73 0.49 30.81
CA PRO A 209 63.07 0.95 31.13
C PRO A 209 63.01 2.42 31.57
N GLN A 210 63.56 2.71 32.74
CA GLN A 210 63.65 4.06 33.28
C GLN A 210 64.53 4.90 32.37
N ARG A 211 63.92 5.86 31.67
CA ARG A 211 64.63 6.89 30.93
C ARG A 211 65.20 7.87 31.96
N THR A 212 66.52 7.87 32.13
CA THR A 212 67.24 8.89 32.91
C THR A 212 66.94 10.26 32.29
N LEU A 213 66.22 11.11 33.02
CA LEU A 213 66.03 12.51 32.65
C LEU A 213 67.27 13.29 33.11
N GLU A 214 68.06 13.78 32.17
CA GLU A 214 69.02 14.85 32.46
C GLU A 214 68.27 16.12 32.88
N PRO A 215 68.75 16.84 33.90
CA PRO A 215 68.00 17.93 34.50
C PRO A 215 68.38 19.28 33.90
N ASP A 216 67.88 19.64 32.71
CA ASP A 216 68.04 21.02 32.20
C ASP A 216 66.95 21.42 31.18
N ALA A 217 65.72 21.64 31.66
CA ALA A 217 64.73 22.44 30.93
C ALA A 217 63.54 22.88 31.82
N TYR A 218 63.80 23.33 33.05
CA TYR A 218 62.80 24.04 33.85
C TYR A 218 63.04 25.55 33.72
N ARG A 219 62.52 26.19 32.66
CA ARG A 219 62.07 27.61 32.66
C ARG A 219 61.38 27.94 31.33
N ALA A 220 60.06 27.96 31.35
CA ALA A 220 59.19 28.98 30.73
C ALA A 220 57.75 28.45 30.56
N ARG A 221 56.94 28.59 31.62
CA ARG A 221 55.50 28.80 31.48
C ARG A 221 55.15 30.04 32.28
N VAL A 222 54.40 30.95 31.66
CA VAL A 222 53.16 31.59 32.15
C VAL A 222 52.96 32.92 31.39
N ALA A 223 51.84 33.04 30.68
CA ALA A 223 51.14 34.31 30.45
C ALA A 223 49.62 34.06 30.38
N PRO A 224 48.76 35.00 30.85
CA PRO A 224 47.38 34.76 31.29
C PRO A 224 46.30 35.03 30.21
N PRO A 225 45.03 34.65 30.45
CA PRO A 225 43.95 34.77 29.47
C PRO A 225 43.39 36.20 29.36
N SER A 226 43.21 36.68 28.13
CA SER A 226 42.53 37.94 27.79
C SER A 226 41.07 37.70 27.41
N GLY A 227 40.15 38.53 27.92
CA GLY A 227 38.72 38.47 27.65
C GLY A 227 38.20 39.58 26.73
N ARG A 228 37.05 39.34 26.07
CA ARG A 228 36.03 40.33 25.62
C ARG A 228 34.80 39.57 25.08
N ARG A 229 33.65 39.56 25.78
CA ARG A 229 32.49 40.49 25.81
C ARG A 229 31.52 40.32 24.61
N VAL A 230 30.33 39.78 24.88
CA VAL A 230 29.15 39.77 23.98
C VAL A 230 28.21 40.93 24.39
N PRO A 231 27.79 41.81 23.48
CA PRO A 231 26.79 42.84 23.77
C PRO A 231 25.38 42.43 23.30
N GLY A 232 24.37 42.67 24.15
CA GLY A 232 22.97 42.70 23.71
C GLY A 232 21.95 42.10 24.69
N GLN A 233 21.66 42.80 25.78
CA GLN A 233 20.32 42.79 26.37
C GLN A 233 19.85 44.25 26.48
N PRO A 234 18.54 44.48 26.34
CA PRO A 234 17.86 45.32 27.33
C PRO A 234 16.70 44.57 28.01
N GLN A 235 16.91 44.36 29.31
CA GLN A 235 16.04 44.62 30.46
C GLN A 235 14.50 44.47 30.38
N GLU A 236 14.05 43.64 31.34
CA GLU A 236 12.93 43.80 32.28
C GLU A 236 11.46 43.78 31.81
N GLY A 237 10.67 42.93 32.49
CA GLY A 237 9.21 42.91 32.43
C GLY A 237 8.60 41.71 33.16
N HIS A 238 8.35 41.85 34.46
CA HIS A 238 7.57 40.94 35.29
C HIS A 238 6.06 40.97 34.93
N ALA A 239 5.41 39.80 34.80
CA ALA A 239 4.00 39.50 35.17
C ALA A 239 3.70 38.03 34.76
N VAL A 240 3.53 37.03 35.63
CA VAL A 240 2.47 36.77 36.63
C VAL A 240 1.07 36.59 36.02
N LEU A 241 0.61 35.33 36.07
CA LEU A 241 -0.78 34.82 36.18
C LEU A 241 -1.77 35.07 35.03
N ARG A 242 -2.35 34.00 34.46
CA ARG A 242 -3.61 33.37 34.95
C ARG A 242 -4.07 32.27 33.99
N GLY A 243 -4.46 31.14 34.55
CA GLY A 243 -5.17 30.10 33.80
C GLY A 243 -6.59 30.53 33.45
N HIS A 244 -7.13 29.93 32.38
CA HIS A 244 -8.56 29.75 32.23
C HIS A 244 -8.85 28.35 31.68
N ARG A 245 -9.36 27.51 32.59
CA ARG A 245 -10.30 26.43 32.29
C ARG A 245 -11.56 26.99 31.65
N LEU A 246 -12.40 26.05 31.20
CA LEU A 246 -13.85 26.10 30.91
C LEU A 246 -14.13 25.94 29.40
N HIS A 247 -15.07 25.13 28.92
CA HIS A 247 -16.16 24.41 29.59
C HIS A 247 -16.55 23.19 28.73
N ARG A 248 -16.77 22.07 29.40
CA ARG A 248 -17.45 20.87 28.91
C ARG A 248 -18.97 21.07 29.10
N ALA A 249 -19.77 20.89 28.06
CA ALA A 249 -21.22 20.72 28.10
C ALA A 249 -21.54 19.75 26.95
N VAL A 250 -21.91 18.48 27.15
CA VAL A 250 -23.04 17.88 27.88
C VAL A 250 -24.38 18.49 27.48
N HIS A 251 -24.94 18.00 26.39
CA HIS A 251 -26.39 17.87 26.24
C HIS A 251 -26.73 16.43 25.83
N ARG A 252 -27.08 15.63 26.84
CA ARG A 252 -28.04 14.53 26.72
C ARG A 252 -29.45 15.14 26.73
N ARG A 253 -30.25 14.85 25.70
CA ARG A 253 -31.72 14.79 25.75
C ARG A 253 -32.11 13.58 24.90
N ALA A 254 -32.43 12.46 25.55
CA ALA A 254 -33.76 12.08 26.02
C ALA A 254 -34.61 11.53 24.86
N ALA A 255 -34.59 10.20 24.76
CA ALA A 255 -35.54 9.41 24.00
C ALA A 255 -36.96 9.59 24.56
N ARG A 256 -37.95 9.70 23.66
CA ARG A 256 -39.36 9.44 23.93
C ARG A 256 -39.78 8.22 23.11
N PRO A 257 -40.37 7.17 23.72
CA PRO A 257 -41.18 6.21 23.00
C PRO A 257 -42.67 6.57 23.14
N ALA A 258 -43.44 6.37 22.07
CA ALA A 258 -44.91 6.31 22.09
C ALA A 258 -45.41 5.59 20.81
N PRO A 259 -46.64 5.05 20.80
CA PRO A 259 -46.89 3.67 20.39
C PRO A 259 -47.76 3.50 19.13
N GLY A 260 -47.70 2.29 18.56
CA GLY A 260 -48.85 1.56 17.99
C GLY A 260 -49.46 2.05 16.66
N LEU A 261 -49.27 1.25 15.61
CA LEU A 261 -50.31 0.51 14.86
C LEU A 261 -49.65 -0.46 13.88
#